data_AF-A0A4W3GMG5-F1
#
_entry.id   AF-A0A4W3GMG5-F1
#
_cell.length_a   1.000
_cell.length_b   1.000
_cell.length_c   1.000
_cell.angle_alpha   90.00
_cell.angle_beta   90.00
_cell.angle_gamma   90.00
#
_symmetry.space_group_name_H-M   'P 1'
#
loop_
_entity.id
_entity.type
_entity.pdbx_description
1 polymer ?
#
loop_
_entity_poly.entity_id
_entity_poly.type
_entity_poly.pdbx_seq_one_letter_code
_entity_poly.pdbx_strand_id
1 'polypeptide(L)'
;MASGLQAETWTEEIICPVCLDFFTDPVSLGCGHNFCRSCVTRSWEKQEINCCAVCQETFPEKQLTTESKLHCEKHREELKLFCESDKKLLCVVCSHGQEHRGHSFLPIEEAADIFKDKLKSSLASLTQRKETALEVEAKQKEKISQLKVSQCLWSMCLHGVMSQCLWLLCVHGVLSQCLWLLCVQNVMSQCLWLVCVHGVMSQ
;
A
#
# COMPACT_ATOMS: atom_id res chain seq x y z
N MET A 1 -4.24 13.43 -2.02
CA MET A 1 -3.22 12.40 -2.31
C MET A 1 -2.33 12.14 -1.09
N ALA A 2 -2.88 12.05 0.13
CA ALA A 2 -2.08 11.93 1.37
C ALA A 2 -2.38 10.67 2.20
N SER A 3 -3.35 9.85 1.80
CA SER A 3 -3.83 8.71 2.60
C SER A 3 -3.18 7.37 2.22
N GLY A 4 -2.43 7.32 1.11
CA GLY A 4 -1.78 6.10 0.62
C GLY A 4 -0.51 5.71 1.38
N LEU A 5 0.24 6.68 1.91
CA LEU A 5 1.52 6.40 2.59
C LEU A 5 1.35 5.80 3.99
N GLN A 6 0.28 6.12 4.72
CA GLN A 6 0.17 5.71 6.13
C GLN A 6 -0.07 4.22 6.31
N ALA A 7 -0.74 3.52 5.39
CA ALA A 7 -1.04 2.10 5.57
C ALA A 7 0.18 1.18 5.32
N GLU A 8 1.19 1.66 4.59
CA GLU A 8 2.41 0.90 4.30
C GLU A 8 3.44 1.01 5.43
N THR A 9 3.37 2.08 6.24
CA THR A 9 4.32 2.35 7.32
C THR A 9 4.12 1.46 8.55
N TRP A 10 2.88 1.02 8.84
CA TRP A 10 2.61 0.23 10.06
C TRP A 10 2.96 -1.26 9.94
N THR A 11 3.07 -1.81 8.72
CA THR A 11 3.38 -3.23 8.52
C THR A 11 4.84 -3.55 8.82
N GLU A 12 5.75 -2.59 8.64
CA GLU A 12 7.19 -2.82 8.82
C GLU A 12 7.60 -2.92 10.29
N GLU A 13 6.80 -2.41 11.22
CA GLU A 13 7.12 -2.40 12.66
C GLU A 13 6.88 -3.75 13.37
N ILE A 14 6.11 -4.67 12.76
CA ILE A 14 5.66 -5.92 13.39
C ILE A 14 6.00 -7.18 12.59
N ILE A 15 6.68 -7.03 11.46
CA ILE A 15 7.07 -8.11 10.56
C ILE A 15 8.59 -8.31 10.62
N CYS A 16 9.02 -9.56 10.67
CA CYS A 16 10.42 -9.89 10.57
C CYS A 16 10.93 -9.67 9.13
N PRO A 17 11.98 -8.87 8.93
CA PRO A 17 12.50 -8.59 7.59
C PRO A 17 13.18 -9.80 6.92
N VAL A 18 13.40 -10.89 7.67
CA VAL A 18 14.04 -12.11 7.15
C VAL A 18 13.00 -13.12 6.64
N CYS A 19 11.96 -13.40 7.43
CA CYS A 19 10.90 -14.34 7.02
C CYS A 19 9.68 -13.67 6.39
N LEU A 20 9.61 -12.32 6.44
CA LEU A 20 8.50 -11.51 5.95
C LEU A 20 7.15 -11.89 6.57
N ASP A 21 7.20 -12.41 7.79
CA ASP A 21 6.05 -12.79 8.60
C ASP A 21 6.16 -12.14 10.00
N PHE A 22 5.07 -12.12 10.76
CA PHE A 22 5.04 -11.61 12.11
C PHE A 22 6.14 -12.20 12.99
N PHE A 23 6.71 -11.38 13.85
CA PHE A 23 7.75 -11.84 14.76
C PHE A 23 7.29 -13.04 15.61
N THR A 24 8.10 -14.08 15.59
CA THR A 24 7.99 -15.25 16.45
C THR A 24 9.24 -15.28 17.32
N ASP A 25 9.05 -15.13 18.64
CA ASP A 25 10.14 -14.95 19.60
C ASP A 25 11.09 -13.81 19.18
N PRO A 26 10.62 -12.54 19.20
CA PRO A 26 11.39 -11.41 18.73
C PRO A 26 12.65 -11.20 19.57
N VAL A 27 13.78 -11.02 18.90
CA VAL A 27 15.05 -10.61 19.47
C VAL A 27 15.45 -9.26 18.90
N SER A 28 15.89 -8.36 19.78
CA SER A 28 16.48 -7.07 19.39
C SER A 28 17.99 -7.20 19.35
N LEU A 29 18.62 -6.69 18.29
CA LEU A 29 20.07 -6.53 18.23
C LEU A 29 20.48 -5.20 18.87
N GLY A 30 21.77 -5.02 19.19
CA GLY A 30 22.30 -3.78 19.77
C GLY A 30 22.02 -2.53 18.91
N CYS A 31 21.84 -2.71 17.60
CA CYS A 31 21.45 -1.66 16.66
C CYS A 31 19.95 -1.29 16.70
N GLY A 32 19.14 -1.96 17.55
CA GLY A 32 17.70 -1.73 17.68
C GLY A 32 16.80 -2.46 16.67
N HIS A 33 17.37 -3.19 15.71
CA HIS A 33 16.58 -3.96 14.75
C HIS A 33 16.07 -5.27 15.36
N ASN A 34 14.82 -5.62 15.02
CA ASN A 34 14.12 -6.77 15.56
C ASN A 34 14.01 -7.89 14.52
N PHE A 35 14.11 -9.13 14.98
CA PHE A 35 14.07 -10.34 14.16
C PHE A 35 13.47 -11.50 14.93
N CYS A 36 12.96 -12.54 14.27
CA CYS A 36 12.67 -13.80 14.97
C CYS A 36 13.97 -14.44 15.45
N ARG A 37 14.00 -15.01 16.67
CA ARG A 37 15.19 -15.73 17.19
C ARG A 37 15.72 -16.78 16.22
N SER A 38 14.81 -17.52 15.59
CA SER A 38 15.15 -18.54 14.59
C SER A 38 15.76 -17.96 13.31
N CYS A 39 15.35 -16.74 12.93
CA CYS A 39 15.87 -16.06 11.75
C CYS A 39 17.28 -15.51 12.00
N VAL A 40 17.52 -14.90 13.17
CA VAL A 40 18.88 -14.41 13.51
C VAL A 40 19.86 -15.55 13.66
N THR A 41 19.49 -16.58 14.41
CA THR A 41 20.35 -17.76 14.63
C THR A 41 20.78 -18.38 13.30
N ARG A 42 19.83 -18.59 12.39
CA ARG A 42 20.11 -19.13 11.05
C ARG A 42 20.96 -18.20 10.18
N SER A 43 20.79 -16.88 10.32
CA SER A 43 21.59 -15.91 9.57
C SER A 43 23.06 -15.97 10.01
N TRP A 44 23.30 -15.99 11.32
CA TRP A 44 24.65 -16.05 11.88
C TRP A 44 25.35 -17.38 11.62
N GLU A 45 24.62 -18.49 11.61
CA GLU A 45 25.16 -19.80 11.23
C GLU A 45 25.65 -19.82 9.77
N LYS A 46 25.01 -19.08 8.86
CA LYS A 46 25.37 -19.06 7.43
C LYS A 46 26.56 -18.17 7.11
N GLN A 47 26.75 -17.08 7.85
CA GLN A 47 27.72 -16.03 7.51
C GLN A 47 29.00 -16.08 8.34
N GLU A 48 29.09 -16.97 9.35
CA GLU A 48 30.18 -17.04 10.35
C GLU A 48 30.44 -15.72 11.12
N ILE A 49 29.62 -14.69 10.87
CA ILE A 49 29.73 -13.33 11.39
C ILE A 49 28.36 -12.96 11.95
N ASN A 50 28.34 -12.46 13.19
CA ASN A 50 27.11 -11.98 13.82
C ASN A 50 26.80 -10.57 13.29
N CYS A 51 26.14 -10.44 12.14
CA CYS A 51 25.71 -9.14 11.62
C CYS A 51 24.19 -8.96 11.61
N CYS A 52 23.76 -7.71 11.67
CA CYS A 52 22.37 -7.33 11.44
C CYS A 52 22.02 -7.47 9.95
N ALA A 53 20.94 -8.17 9.61
CA ALA A 53 20.52 -8.34 8.21
C ALA A 53 19.97 -7.04 7.56
N VAL A 54 19.70 -6.01 8.36
CA VAL A 54 19.17 -4.71 7.88
C VAL A 54 20.28 -3.68 7.73
N CYS A 55 21.05 -3.41 8.80
CA CYS A 55 22.09 -2.37 8.80
C CYS A 55 23.53 -2.90 8.68
N GLN A 56 23.73 -4.22 8.67
CA GLN A 56 25.04 -4.88 8.53
C GLN A 56 26.03 -4.60 9.67
N GLU A 57 25.59 -3.99 10.77
CA GLU A 57 26.41 -3.84 11.97
C GLU A 57 26.81 -5.20 12.52
N THR A 58 28.10 -5.38 12.81
CA THR A 58 28.69 -6.62 13.32
C THR A 58 28.84 -6.58 14.84
N PHE A 59 28.46 -7.66 15.50
CA PHE A 59 28.49 -7.76 16.96
C PHE A 59 29.57 -8.76 17.39
N PRO A 60 30.52 -8.36 18.26
CA PRO A 60 31.63 -9.22 18.69
C PRO A 60 31.17 -10.40 19.56
N GLU A 61 29.96 -10.34 20.13
CA GLU A 61 29.45 -11.35 21.06
C GLU A 61 28.00 -11.71 20.68
N LYS A 62 27.59 -12.97 20.89
CA LYS A 62 26.19 -13.43 20.70
C LYS A 62 25.27 -12.89 21.80
N GLN A 63 25.34 -11.59 22.09
CA GLN A 63 24.39 -10.91 22.96
C GLN A 63 23.10 -10.67 22.18
N LEU A 64 22.37 -11.76 21.95
CA LEU A 64 20.93 -11.68 21.73
C LEU A 64 20.36 -11.27 23.08
N THR A 65 19.93 -10.02 23.23
CA THR A 65 19.11 -9.64 24.38
C THR A 65 17.77 -10.35 24.22
N THR A 66 17.74 -11.63 24.61
CA THR A 66 16.50 -12.31 24.90
C THR A 66 16.21 -11.90 26.34
N GLU A 67 15.19 -11.06 26.51
CA GLU A 67 14.63 -10.72 27.81
C GLU A 67 15.63 -10.06 28.76
N SER A 68 15.81 -8.74 28.62
CA SER A 68 16.09 -7.94 29.81
C SER A 68 14.90 -8.11 30.74
N LYS A 69 14.95 -9.11 31.63
CA LYS A 69 13.90 -9.39 32.62
C LYS A 69 13.58 -8.09 33.35
N LEU A 70 12.38 -7.59 33.14
CA LEU A 70 11.95 -6.33 33.73
C LEU A 70 11.67 -6.58 35.21
N HIS A 71 12.21 -5.72 36.06
CA HIS A 71 12.02 -5.82 37.51
C HIS A 71 11.14 -4.68 38.00
N CYS A 72 10.28 -4.97 38.97
CA CYS A 72 9.48 -3.96 39.64
C CYS A 72 10.39 -3.01 40.45
N GLU A 73 10.26 -1.70 40.25
CA GLU A 73 11.07 -0.71 40.97
C GLU A 73 10.85 -0.76 42.50
N LYS A 74 9.61 -1.02 42.93
CA LYS A 74 9.25 -1.04 44.36
C LYS A 74 9.70 -2.31 45.08
N HIS A 75 9.58 -3.46 44.42
CA HIS A 75 9.75 -4.77 45.06
C HIS A 75 10.99 -5.52 44.60
N ARG A 76 11.67 -5.05 43.55
CA ARG A 76 12.81 -5.72 42.88
C ARG A 76 12.52 -7.16 42.44
N GLU A 77 11.25 -7.49 42.28
CA GLU A 77 10.75 -8.76 41.78
C GLU A 77 10.53 -8.69 40.27
N GLU A 78 10.74 -9.80 39.59
CA GLU A 78 10.48 -9.94 38.15
C GLU A 78 9.00 -9.64 37.85
N LEU A 79 8.77 -8.84 36.81
CA LEU A 79 7.43 -8.59 36.29
C LEU A 79 6.98 -9.83 35.50
N LYS A 80 5.92 -10.49 35.96
CA LYS A 80 5.40 -11.74 35.38
C LYS A 80 3.91 -11.71 35.08
N LEU A 81 3.21 -10.68 35.56
CA LEU A 81 1.77 -10.57 35.45
C LEU A 81 1.42 -9.32 34.64
N PHE A 82 0.36 -9.41 33.85
CA PHE A 82 -0.28 -8.29 33.17
C PHE A 82 -1.64 -8.03 33.81
N CYS A 83 -1.87 -6.80 34.26
CA CYS A 83 -3.18 -6.39 34.74
C CYS A 83 -4.07 -5.94 33.58
N GLU A 84 -5.21 -6.60 33.41
CA GLU A 84 -6.12 -6.31 32.31
C GLU A 84 -6.81 -4.94 32.45
N SER A 85 -7.11 -4.52 33.68
CA SER A 85 -7.77 -3.24 33.96
C SER A 85 -6.82 -2.07 33.71
N ASP A 86 -5.61 -2.14 34.28
CA ASP A 86 -4.66 -1.02 34.28
C ASP A 86 -3.70 -1.02 33.09
N LYS A 87 -3.68 -2.10 32.31
CA LYS A 87 -2.78 -2.31 31.16
C LYS A 87 -1.30 -2.16 31.55
N LYS A 88 -0.91 -2.73 32.70
CA LYS A 88 0.43 -2.63 33.28
C LYS A 88 1.01 -4.00 33.63
N LEU A 89 2.34 -4.09 33.54
CA LEU A 89 3.10 -5.22 34.04
C LEU A 89 3.30 -5.10 35.55
N LEU A 90 3.06 -6.20 36.25
CA LEU A 90 3.13 -6.32 37.70
C LEU A 90 4.03 -7.48 38.11
N CYS A 91 4.67 -7.32 39.27
CA CYS A 91 5.27 -8.44 39.99
C CYS A 91 4.21 -9.11 40.86
N VAL A 92 4.53 -10.30 41.37
CA VAL A 92 3.65 -11.09 42.25
C VAL A 92 3.28 -10.37 43.55
N VAL A 93 4.08 -9.41 44.00
CA VAL A 93 3.77 -8.62 45.20
C VAL A 93 2.74 -7.53 44.88
N CYS A 94 2.92 -6.82 43.75
CA CYS A 94 1.99 -5.78 43.31
C CYS A 94 0.57 -6.31 43.05
N SER A 95 0.42 -7.55 42.56
CA SER A 95 -0.90 -8.13 42.31
C SER A 95 -1.74 -8.32 43.57
N HIS A 96 -1.11 -8.41 44.75
CA HIS A 96 -1.77 -8.51 46.05
C HIS A 96 -1.95 -7.14 46.72
N GLY A 97 -1.44 -6.07 46.10
CA GLY A 97 -1.58 -4.71 46.60
C GLY A 97 -3.02 -4.22 46.54
N GLN A 98 -3.38 -3.28 47.42
CA GLN A 98 -4.71 -2.68 47.41
C GLN A 98 -5.04 -1.99 46.08
N GLU A 99 -4.02 -1.45 45.39
CA GLU A 99 -4.16 -0.75 44.10
C GLU A 99 -4.75 -1.65 43.00
N HIS A 100 -4.58 -2.97 43.09
CA HIS A 100 -5.08 -3.93 42.10
C HIS A 100 -6.09 -4.93 42.67
N ARG A 101 -6.71 -4.61 43.81
CA ARG A 101 -7.64 -5.51 44.48
C ARG A 101 -8.86 -5.79 43.60
N GLY A 102 -9.04 -7.05 43.22
CA GLY A 102 -10.17 -7.49 42.40
C GLY A 102 -10.00 -7.25 40.90
N HIS A 103 -8.81 -6.83 40.44
CA HIS A 103 -8.51 -6.79 39.01
C HIS A 103 -8.19 -8.19 38.47
N SER A 104 -8.43 -8.40 37.18
CA SER A 104 -8.03 -9.62 36.49
C SER A 104 -6.58 -9.53 36.02
N PHE A 105 -5.87 -10.64 36.10
CA PHE A 105 -4.46 -10.75 35.71
C PHE A 105 -4.24 -11.97 34.85
N LEU A 106 -3.29 -11.84 33.93
CA LEU A 106 -2.80 -12.93 33.10
C LEU A 106 -1.28 -12.99 33.21
N PRO A 107 -0.65 -14.16 33.08
CA PRO A 107 0.78 -14.25 32.78
C PRO A 107 1.13 -13.41 31.55
N ILE A 108 2.35 -12.88 31.51
CA ILE A 108 2.80 -12.02 30.39
C ILE A 108 2.74 -12.77 29.07
N GLU A 109 3.09 -14.04 29.08
CA GLU A 109 3.10 -14.92 27.91
C GLU A 109 1.70 -15.06 27.33
N GLU A 110 0.71 -15.35 28.18
CA GLU A 110 -0.70 -15.45 27.76
C GLU A 110 -1.26 -14.12 27.27
N ALA A 111 -0.95 -13.02 27.97
CA ALA A 111 -1.35 -11.69 27.54
C ALA A 111 -0.73 -11.33 26.18
N ALA A 112 0.55 -11.63 25.99
CA ALA A 112 1.27 -11.38 24.74
C ALA A 112 0.63 -12.12 23.57
N ASP A 113 0.24 -13.38 23.74
CA ASP A 113 -0.43 -14.15 22.69
C ASP A 113 -1.80 -13.56 22.34
N ILE A 114 -2.62 -13.19 23.33
CA ILE A 114 -3.93 -12.55 23.11
C ILE A 114 -3.78 -11.23 22.32
N PHE A 115 -2.83 -10.38 22.73
CA PHE A 115 -2.58 -9.12 22.03
C PHE A 115 -2.03 -9.34 20.62
N LYS A 116 -1.15 -10.33 20.45
CA LYS A 116 -0.59 -10.71 19.15
C LYS A 116 -1.70 -11.15 18.20
N ASP A 117 -2.63 -11.99 18.64
CA ASP A 117 -3.75 -12.46 17.81
C ASP A 117 -4.73 -11.31 17.47
N LYS A 118 -4.97 -10.41 18.42
CA LYS A 118 -5.76 -9.21 18.18
C LYS A 118 -5.12 -8.27 17.15
N LEU A 119 -3.80 -8.11 17.19
CA LEU A 119 -3.05 -7.32 16.20
C LEU A 119 -3.08 -8.00 14.82
N LYS A 120 -2.85 -9.31 14.76
CA LYS A 120 -2.91 -10.09 13.52
C LYS A 120 -4.27 -9.99 12.83
N SER A 121 -5.36 -10.19 13.57
CA SER A 121 -6.72 -10.08 13.02
C SER A 121 -7.02 -8.66 12.53
N SER A 122 -6.64 -7.64 13.29
CA SER A 122 -6.79 -6.23 12.89
C SER A 122 -6.01 -5.94 11.61
N LEU A 123 -4.75 -6.41 11.50
CA LEU A 123 -3.94 -6.21 10.30
C LEU A 123 -4.49 -6.96 9.09
N ALA A 124 -4.97 -8.19 9.26
CA ALA A 124 -5.61 -8.95 8.19
C ALA A 124 -6.84 -8.22 7.62
N SER A 125 -7.65 -7.61 8.50
CA SER A 125 -8.79 -6.81 8.06
C SER A 125 -8.36 -5.54 7.29
N LEU A 126 -7.27 -4.88 7.73
CA LEU A 126 -6.77 -3.66 7.08
C LEU A 126 -6.13 -3.95 5.72
N THR A 127 -5.37 -5.04 5.61
CA THR A 127 -4.75 -5.47 4.35
C THR A 127 -5.80 -5.83 3.31
N GLN A 128 -6.87 -6.55 3.69
CA GLN A 128 -8.01 -6.82 2.81
C GLN A 128 -8.71 -5.53 2.34
N ARG A 129 -8.93 -4.57 3.25
CA ARG A 129 -9.51 -3.26 2.91
C ARG A 129 -8.62 -2.45 1.97
N LYS A 130 -7.30 -2.56 2.11
CA LYS A 130 -6.33 -1.94 1.19
C LYS A 130 -6.42 -2.56 -0.20
N GLU A 131 -6.39 -3.89 -0.31
CA GLU A 131 -6.47 -4.61 -1.59
C GLU A 131 -7.77 -4.29 -2.34
N THR A 132 -8.91 -4.37 -1.65
CA THR A 132 -10.22 -4.02 -2.23
C THR A 132 -10.29 -2.55 -2.68
N ALA A 133 -9.70 -1.61 -1.93
CA ALA A 133 -9.64 -0.22 -2.34
C ALA A 133 -8.79 -0.02 -3.61
N LEU A 134 -7.64 -0.69 -3.71
CA LEU A 134 -6.78 -0.66 -4.90
C LEU A 134 -7.49 -1.26 -6.13
N GLU A 135 -8.23 -2.35 -5.96
CA GLU A 135 -9.02 -2.97 -7.04
C GLU A 135 -10.12 -2.03 -7.54
N VAL A 136 -10.86 -1.39 -6.62
CA VAL A 136 -11.89 -0.40 -6.97
C VAL A 136 -11.28 0.79 -7.70
N GLU A 137 -10.11 1.28 -7.25
CA GLU A 137 -9.40 2.38 -7.91
C GLU A 137 -8.97 1.99 -9.34
N ALA A 138 -8.45 0.79 -9.54
CA ALA A 138 -8.05 0.28 -10.85
C ALA A 138 -9.24 0.17 -11.80
N LYS A 139 -10.35 -0.43 -11.35
CA LYS A 139 -11.61 -0.52 -12.12
C LYS A 139 -12.18 0.85 -12.47
N GLN A 140 -12.11 1.81 -11.55
CA GLN A 140 -12.57 3.17 -11.79
C GLN A 140 -11.70 3.86 -12.86
N LYS A 141 -10.37 3.73 -12.79
CA LYS A 141 -9.44 4.27 -13.80
C LYS A 141 -9.72 3.70 -15.19
N GLU A 142 -10.00 2.40 -15.29
CA GLU A 142 -10.37 1.74 -16.54
C GLU A 142 -11.69 2.27 -17.11
N LYS A 143 -12.74 2.40 -16.29
CA LYS A 143 -14.02 2.99 -16.75
C LYS A 143 -13.83 4.44 -17.24
N ILE A 144 -13.00 5.23 -16.54
CA ILE A 144 -12.69 6.60 -16.95
C ILE A 144 -11.94 6.62 -18.29
N SER A 145 -11.01 5.69 -18.56
CA SER A 145 -10.32 5.63 -19.84
C SER A 145 -11.26 5.26 -20.99
N GLN A 146 -12.18 4.32 -20.78
CA GLN A 146 -13.21 3.97 -21.77
C GLN A 146 -14.12 5.16 -22.12
N LEU A 147 -14.53 5.95 -21.12
CA LEU A 147 -15.32 7.16 -21.36
C LEU A 147 -14.54 8.24 -22.12
N LYS A 148 -13.24 8.43 -21.83
CA LYS A 148 -12.39 9.40 -22.54
C LYS A 148 -12.23 9.07 -24.03
N VAL A 149 -12.20 7.79 -24.40
CA VAL A 149 -12.13 7.36 -25.81
C VAL A 149 -13.43 7.67 -26.58
N SER A 150 -14.56 7.74 -25.89
CA SER A 150 -15.88 7.98 -26.51
C SER A 150 -16.23 9.44 -26.80
N GLN A 151 -15.43 10.41 -26.32
CA GLN A 151 -15.63 11.84 -26.57
C GLN A 151 -14.51 12.43 -27.42
N CYS A 152 -14.56 12.18 -28.73
CA CYS A 152 -13.82 12.97 -29.72
C CYS A 152 -14.80 13.47 -30.80
N LEU A 153 -15.67 14.41 -30.42
CA LEU A 153 -16.34 15.30 -31.38
C LEU A 153 -15.56 16.61 -31.41
N TRP A 154 -14.54 16.68 -32.26
CA TRP A 154 -13.89 17.94 -32.58
C TRP A 154 -14.64 18.57 -33.76
N SER A 155 -15.57 19.47 -33.47
CA SER A 155 -16.23 20.27 -34.50
C SER A 155 -15.34 21.46 -34.85
N MET A 156 -14.55 21.35 -35.92
CA MET A 156 -13.91 22.51 -36.53
C MET A 156 -14.91 23.20 -37.45
N CYS A 157 -15.64 24.17 -36.93
CA CYS A 157 -16.55 25.00 -37.72
C CYS A 157 -15.78 26.15 -38.38
N LEU A 158 -15.56 26.07 -39.69
CA LEU A 158 -15.12 27.22 -40.48
C LEU A 158 -16.33 28.10 -40.79
N HIS A 159 -16.47 29.22 -40.10
CA HIS A 159 -17.52 30.21 -40.37
C HIS A 159 -17.11 31.14 -41.51
N GLY A 160 -17.81 31.04 -42.64
CA GLY A 160 -18.02 32.10 -43.64
C GLY A 160 -16.78 32.80 -44.20
N VAL A 161 -16.25 32.29 -45.31
CA VAL A 161 -15.29 33.03 -46.15
C VAL A 161 -16.07 33.76 -47.25
N MET A 162 -16.18 35.09 -47.14
CA MET A 162 -16.66 35.94 -48.23
C MET A 162 -15.46 36.34 -49.10
N SER A 163 -15.18 35.63 -50.18
CA SER A 163 -14.15 36.03 -51.16
C SER A 163 -14.35 35.34 -52.51
N GLN A 164 -14.03 36.03 -53.61
CA GLN A 164 -14.15 35.58 -55.00
C GLN A 164 -13.01 34.63 -55.46
N CYS A 165 -12.31 33.96 -54.54
CA CYS A 165 -11.19 33.06 -54.86
C CYS A 165 -11.50 31.60 -54.55
N LEU A 166 -11.07 30.70 -55.45
CA LEU A 166 -11.21 29.25 -55.35
C LEU A 166 -10.43 28.71 -54.13
N TRP A 167 -11.13 28.11 -53.16
CA TRP A 167 -10.51 27.46 -52.01
C TRP A 167 -10.36 25.96 -52.26
N LEU A 168 -9.13 25.45 -52.11
CA LEU A 168 -8.81 24.02 -52.10
C LEU A 168 -8.66 23.57 -50.64
N LEU A 169 -9.64 22.85 -50.11
CA LEU A 169 -9.54 22.16 -48.82
C LEU A 169 -8.97 20.76 -49.07
N CYS A 170 -7.66 20.62 -48.93
CA CYS A 170 -6.99 19.32 -49.00
C CYS A 170 -6.94 18.69 -47.60
N VAL A 171 -7.79 17.70 -47.33
CA VAL A 171 -7.68 16.87 -46.11
C VAL A 171 -6.68 15.75 -46.41
N HIS A 172 -5.43 15.94 -46.00
CA HIS A 172 -4.41 14.90 -46.11
C HIS A 172 -4.44 14.01 -44.87
N GLY A 173 -4.82 12.74 -45.07
CA GLY A 173 -4.50 11.62 -44.17
C GLY A 173 -5.27 11.59 -42.86
N VAL A 174 -6.45 10.95 -42.87
CA VAL A 174 -7.20 10.62 -41.65
C VAL A 174 -7.01 9.14 -41.36
N LEU A 175 -6.25 8.81 -40.32
CA LEU A 175 -6.10 7.45 -39.80
C LEU A 175 -7.09 7.25 -38.64
N SER A 176 -8.37 7.00 -38.91
CA SER A 176 -9.30 6.53 -37.86
C SER A 176 -10.51 5.73 -38.39
N GLN A 177 -11.03 4.84 -37.55
CA GLN A 177 -12.19 3.95 -37.81
C GLN A 177 -13.56 4.66 -37.69
N CYS A 178 -13.62 5.98 -37.86
CA CYS A 178 -14.84 6.77 -37.62
C CYS A 178 -15.64 7.03 -38.92
N LEU A 179 -16.97 7.06 -38.79
CA LEU A 179 -17.89 7.38 -39.89
C LEU A 179 -17.85 8.88 -40.22
N TRP A 180 -17.58 9.24 -41.47
CA TRP A 180 -17.58 10.64 -41.92
C TRP A 180 -18.96 11.07 -42.43
N LEU A 181 -19.50 12.15 -41.87
CA LEU A 181 -20.64 12.87 -42.43
C LEU A 181 -20.16 14.24 -42.94
N LEU A 182 -20.09 14.38 -44.26
CA LEU A 182 -19.94 15.67 -44.92
C LEU A 182 -21.34 16.26 -45.12
N CYS A 183 -21.69 17.26 -44.33
CA CYS A 183 -22.96 17.98 -44.46
C CYS A 183 -22.73 19.30 -45.19
N VAL A 184 -23.08 19.37 -46.48
CA VAL A 184 -23.08 20.62 -47.24
C VAL A 184 -24.46 21.24 -47.11
N GLN A 185 -24.66 22.07 -46.09
CA GLN A 185 -25.92 22.78 -45.93
C GLN A 185 -25.92 24.01 -46.85
N ASN A 186 -26.74 23.93 -47.90
CA ASN A 186 -27.12 25.02 -48.80
C ASN A 186 -26.12 25.36 -49.94
N VAL A 187 -26.29 24.71 -51.09
CA VAL A 187 -25.63 25.07 -52.35
C VAL A 187 -26.62 25.82 -53.23
N MET A 188 -26.43 27.12 -53.43
CA MET A 188 -27.06 27.87 -54.52
C MET A 188 -26.02 28.05 -55.63
N SER A 189 -26.00 27.17 -56.63
CA SER A 189 -25.05 27.25 -57.76
C SER A 189 -25.65 26.68 -59.05
N GLN A 190 -25.32 27.30 -60.19
CA GLN A 190 -25.71 26.85 -61.54
C GLN A 190 -24.64 25.96 -62.21
N CYS A 191 -23.67 25.42 -61.46
CA CYS A 191 -22.55 24.64 -62.02
C CYS A 191 -22.50 23.18 -61.53
N LEU A 192 -21.95 22.29 -62.37
CA LEU A 192 -21.77 20.85 -62.14
C LEU A 192 -20.68 20.57 -61.09
N TRP A 193 -20.95 19.67 -60.15
CA TRP A 193 -20.02 19.28 -59.08
C TRP A 193 -19.32 17.95 -59.37
N LEU A 194 -18.03 17.86 -59.06
CA LEU A 194 -17.25 16.63 -59.15
C LEU A 194 -16.53 16.41 -57.81
N VAL A 195 -16.85 15.30 -57.15
CA VAL A 195 -16.22 14.87 -55.89
C VAL A 195 -15.26 13.74 -56.22
N CYS A 196 -13.96 13.95 -55.97
CA CYS A 196 -12.94 12.91 -56.12
C CYS A 196 -12.57 12.37 -54.73
N VAL A 197 -12.84 11.07 -54.50
CA VAL A 197 -12.36 10.36 -53.31
C VAL A 197 -11.11 9.57 -53.71
N HIS A 198 -9.95 9.98 -53.19
CA HIS A 198 -8.71 9.22 -53.37
C HIS A 198 -8.44 8.36 -52.14
N GLY A 199 -8.70 7.05 -52.26
CA GLY A 199 -8.18 6.00 -51.39
C GLY A 199 -8.86 5.87 -50.03
N VAL A 200 -9.68 4.83 -49.87
CA VAL A 200 -10.17 4.34 -48.57
C VAL A 200 -9.32 3.13 -48.21
N MET A 201 -8.49 3.23 -47.17
CA MET A 201 -7.83 2.06 -46.57
C MET A 201 -8.56 1.71 -45.27
N SER A 202 -9.20 0.54 -45.23
CA SER A 202 -9.83 -0.03 -44.04
C SER A 202 -8.89 -1.06 -43.40
N GLN A 203 -8.54 -0.87 -42.13
CA GLN A 203 -8.03 -1.92 -41.23
C GLN A 203 -8.98 -2.08 -40.04
#